data_AF-A0A356FTQ0-F1
#
_entry.id   AF-A0A356FTQ0-F1
#
_cell.length_a   1.000
_cell.length_b   1.000
_cell.length_c   1.000
_cell.angle_alpha   90.00
_cell.angle_beta   90.00
_cell.angle_gamma   90.00
#
_symmetry.space_group_name_H-M   'P 1'
#
loop_
_entity.id
_entity.type
_entity.pdbx_description
1 polymer ?
#
loop_
_entity_poly.entity_id
_entity_poly.type
_entity_poly.pdbx_seq_one_letter_code
_entity_poly.pdbx_strand_id
1 'polypeptide(L)' 'MKISKKLSDLNADRWQSFGKPNNASGPAAICFRGHVYQGFEAWSMDKQALNWAQKHIRILSGLYGLLRTLDR' A
#
# COMPACT_ATOMS: atom_id res chain seq x y z
N MET A 1 -8.42 -11.16 13.83
CA MET A 1 -7.71 -9.87 13.98
C MET A 1 -8.17 -9.22 15.28
N LYS A 2 -7.28 -8.87 16.21
CA LYS A 2 -7.65 -8.20 17.48
C LYS A 2 -7.86 -6.69 17.23
N ILE A 3 -8.98 -6.34 16.60
CA ILE A 3 -9.32 -4.97 16.18
C ILE A 3 -10.75 -4.59 16.62
N SER A 4 -11.07 -3.29 16.59
CA SER A 4 -12.42 -2.81 16.94
C SER A 4 -13.47 -3.33 15.95
N LYS A 5 -14.73 -3.43 16.41
CA LYS A 5 -15.85 -3.87 15.55
C LYS A 5 -15.98 -3.02 14.28
N LYS A 6 -15.92 -1.69 14.42
CA LYS A 6 -15.98 -0.75 13.29
C LYS A 6 -14.91 -1.04 12.23
N LEU A 7 -13.68 -1.36 12.66
CA LEU A 7 -12.59 -1.66 11.74
C LEU A 7 -12.75 -3.05 11.12
N SER A 8 -13.31 -4.01 11.85
CA SER A 8 -13.64 -5.35 11.33
C SER A 8 -14.68 -5.27 10.22
N ASP A 9 -15.78 -4.56 10.44
CA ASP A 9 -16.85 -4.39 9.44
C ASP A 9 -16.28 -3.72 8.17
N LEU A 10 -15.50 -2.64 8.33
CA LEU A 10 -14.85 -1.96 7.20
C LEU A 10 -13.91 -2.88 6.40
N ASN A 11 -13.15 -3.76 7.07
CA ASN A 11 -12.26 -4.69 6.37
C ASN A 11 -13.04 -5.81 5.65
N ALA A 12 -14.18 -6.24 6.19
CA ALA A 12 -15.06 -7.18 5.50
C ALA A 12 -15.61 -6.59 4.20
N ASP A 13 -16.08 -5.34 4.22
CA ASP A 13 -16.57 -4.62 3.03
C ASP A 13 -15.47 -4.44 1.97
N ARG A 14 -14.25 -4.11 2.40
CA ARG A 14 -13.08 -4.02 1.52
C ARG A 14 -12.77 -5.36 0.86
N TRP A 15 -12.87 -6.46 1.60
CA TRP A 15 -12.64 -7.79 1.07
C TRP A 15 -13.69 -8.19 0.04
N GLN A 16 -14.97 -7.92 0.31
CA GLN A 16 -16.05 -8.16 -0.64
C GLN A 16 -15.93 -7.32 -1.92
N SER A 17 -15.24 -6.17 -1.83
CA SER A 17 -15.00 -5.27 -2.95
C SER A 17 -13.66 -5.49 -3.63
N PHE A 18 -12.85 -6.43 -3.14
CA PHE A 18 -11.51 -6.69 -3.64
C PHE A 18 -11.55 -7.15 -5.11
N GLY A 19 -10.68 -6.58 -5.94
CA GLY A 19 -10.61 -6.88 -7.39
C GLY A 19 -11.73 -6.27 -8.25
N LYS A 20 -12.71 -5.57 -7.67
CA LYS A 20 -13.76 -4.90 -8.46
C LYS A 20 -13.19 -3.67 -9.19
N PRO A 21 -13.67 -3.34 -10.40
CA PRO A 21 -13.15 -2.21 -11.19
C PRO A 21 -13.26 -0.84 -10.51
N ASN A 22 -14.22 -0.68 -9.62
CA ASN A 22 -14.47 0.55 -8.87
C ASN A 22 -13.66 0.64 -7.55
N ASN A 23 -12.88 -0.38 -7.21
CA ASN A 23 -12.03 -0.33 -6.03
C ASN A 23 -10.81 0.55 -6.31
N ALA A 24 -10.67 1.64 -5.56
CA ALA A 24 -9.57 2.58 -5.74
C ALA A 24 -8.23 1.90 -5.43
N SER A 25 -7.28 1.97 -6.36
CA SER A 25 -5.92 1.45 -6.21
C SER A 25 -4.87 2.49 -6.58
N GLY A 26 -3.70 2.38 -5.97
CA GLY A 26 -2.60 3.31 -6.18
C GLY A 26 -1.25 2.68 -5.83
N PRO A 27 -0.15 3.38 -6.14
CA PRO A 27 1.20 2.88 -5.86
C PRO A 27 1.38 2.49 -4.40
N ALA A 28 1.91 1.29 -4.13
CA ALA A 28 2.11 0.75 -2.79
C ALA A 28 2.80 1.75 -1.84
N ALA A 29 3.89 2.38 -2.28
CA ALA A 29 4.65 3.35 -1.48
C ALA A 29 3.84 4.61 -1.12
N ILE A 30 2.81 4.94 -1.90
CA ILE A 30 1.92 6.09 -1.66
C ILE A 30 0.67 5.68 -0.87
N CYS A 31 0.28 4.40 -0.88
CA CYS A 31 -0.90 3.91 -0.16
C CYS A 31 -0.62 3.53 1.30
N PHE A 32 0.56 2.98 1.61
CA PHE A 32 0.87 2.57 2.98
C PHE A 32 1.10 3.76 3.92
N ARG A 33 0.64 3.62 5.17
CA ARG A 33 0.74 4.64 6.23
C ARG A 33 1.30 4.00 7.50
N GLY A 34 2.21 4.71 8.16
CA GLY A 34 2.91 4.28 9.37
C GLY A 34 4.29 4.94 9.46
N HIS A 35 4.96 4.87 10.60
CA HIS A 35 6.22 5.61 10.83
C HIS A 35 7.31 5.33 9.78
N VAL A 36 7.47 4.06 9.37
CA VAL A 36 8.44 3.68 8.33
C VAL A 36 8.12 4.35 6.99
N TYR A 37 6.85 4.32 6.57
CA TYR A 37 6.42 4.93 5.31
C TYR A 37 6.42 6.45 5.37
N GLN A 38 6.24 7.02 6.56
CA GLN A 38 6.37 8.46 6.77
C GLN A 38 7.81 8.93 6.63
N GLY A 39 8.77 8.20 7.21
CA GLY A 39 10.19 8.47 7.02
C GLY A 39 10.69 8.15 5.60
N PHE A 40 10.04 7.21 4.89
CA PHE A 40 10.35 6.93 3.49
C PHE A 40 9.89 8.06 2.55
N GLU A 41 8.85 8.80 2.93
CA GLU A 41 8.39 10.05 2.28
C GLU A 41 8.24 9.97 0.75
N ALA A 42 7.73 8.85 0.22
CA ALA A 42 7.65 8.61 -1.23
C ALA A 42 6.84 9.65 -2.01
N TRP A 43 5.96 10.42 -1.34
CA TRP A 43 5.17 11.48 -1.96
C TRP A 43 5.96 12.75 -2.30
N SER A 44 7.13 12.97 -1.66
CA SER A 44 8.00 14.12 -1.93
C SER A 44 9.11 13.80 -2.93
N MET A 45 9.28 12.51 -3.29
CA MET A 45 10.30 12.06 -4.22
C MET A 45 10.01 12.48 -5.66
N ASP A 46 11.07 12.84 -6.39
CA ASP A 46 10.99 13.06 -7.83
C ASP A 46 10.91 11.73 -8.62
N LYS A 47 10.74 11.85 -9.93
CA LYS A 47 10.62 10.69 -10.84
C LYS A 47 11.88 9.81 -10.83
N GLN A 48 13.08 10.39 -10.66
CA GLN A 48 14.32 9.63 -10.68
C GLN A 48 14.47 8.80 -9.40
N ALA A 49 14.21 9.41 -8.25
CA ALA A 49 14.20 8.75 -6.94
C ALA A 49 13.16 7.63 -6.90
N LEU A 50 11.93 7.88 -7.38
CA LEU A 50 10.89 6.84 -7.45
C LEU A 50 11.27 5.66 -8.36
N ASN A 51 11.89 5.94 -9.51
CA ASN A 51 12.39 4.89 -10.41
C ASN A 51 13.54 4.08 -9.79
N TRP A 52 14.42 4.74 -9.03
CA TRP A 52 15.47 4.06 -8.28
C TRP A 52 14.86 3.16 -7.20
N ALA A 53 13.93 3.69 -6.41
CA ALA A 53 13.23 2.95 -5.37
C ALA A 53 12.47 1.74 -5.94
N GLN A 54 11.84 1.88 -7.11
CA GLN A 54 11.14 0.78 -7.78
C GLN A 54 12.05 -0.41 -8.08
N LYS A 55 13.34 -0.16 -8.35
CA LYS A 55 14.33 -1.22 -8.63
C LYS A 55 14.89 -1.84 -7.36
N HIS A 56 15.13 -1.04 -6.31
CA HIS A 56 15.95 -1.45 -5.16
C HIS A 56 15.15 -1.71 -3.86
N ILE A 57 13.91 -1.23 -3.76
CA ILE A 57 13.11 -1.33 -2.54
C ILE A 57 11.95 -2.30 -2.77
N ARG A 58 11.67 -3.12 -1.75
CA ARG A 58 10.50 -4.01 -1.71
C ARG A 58 9.76 -3.84 -0.39
N ILE A 59 8.45 -4.03 -0.47
CA ILE A 59 7.54 -3.98 0.67
C ILE A 59 6.98 -5.39 0.88
N LEU A 60 7.22 -5.97 2.05
CA LEU A 60 6.60 -7.24 2.43
C LEU A 60 5.15 -6.99 2.86
N SER A 61 4.23 -7.75 2.27
CA SER A 61 2.79 -7.65 2.50
C SER A 61 2.20 -9.02 2.75
N GLY A 62 1.43 -9.17 3.82
CA GLY A 62 0.73 -10.43 4.09
C GLY A 62 -0.30 -10.79 3.02
N LEU A 63 -0.88 -9.81 2.33
CA LEU A 63 -1.87 -10.03 1.27
C LEU A 63 -1.22 -10.26 -0.09
N TYR A 64 -0.23 -9.44 -0.45
CA TYR A 64 0.35 -9.42 -1.79
C TYR A 64 1.70 -10.14 -1.89
N GLY A 65 2.22 -10.67 -0.78
CA GLY A 65 3.57 -11.24 -0.71
C GLY A 65 4.63 -10.15 -0.76
N LEU A 66 5.15 -9.88 -1.96
CA LEU A 66 6.23 -8.92 -2.18
C LEU A 66 5.79 -7.86 -3.19
N LEU A 67 5.77 -6.60 -2.76
CA LEU A 67 5.42 -5.46 -3.62
C LEU A 67 6.66 -4.64 -3.95
N ARG A 68 6.70 -4.11 -5.17
CA ARG A 68 7.57 -2.98 -5.54
C ARG A 68 6.87 -1.66 -5.19
N THR A 69 7.63 -0.58 -5.12
CA THR A 69 7.13 0.71 -4.63
C THR A 69 5.99 1.30 -5.48
N LEU A 70 5.97 1.01 -6.78
CA LEU A 70 4.99 1.50 -7.76
C LEU A 70 3.98 0.45 -8.23
N ASP A 71 3.94 -0.73 -7.61
CA ASP A 71 2.86 -1.71 -7.88
C ASP A 71 1.51 -1.14 -7.40
N ARG A 72 0.42 -1.49 -8.10
CA ARG A 72 -0.94 -0.97 -7.87
C ARG A 72 -1.89 -2.04 -7.36
#